data_AF-A0A0C9WHR8-F1
#
_entry.id   AF-A0A0C9WHR8-F1
#
_cell.length_a   1.000
_cell.length_b   1.000
_cell.length_c   1.000
_cell.angle_alpha   90.00
_cell.angle_beta   90.00
_cell.angle_gamma   90.00
#
_symmetry.space_group_name_H-M   'P 1'
#
loop_
_entity.id
_entity.type
_entity.pdbx_description
1 polymer ?
#
loop_
_entity_poly.entity_id
_entity_poly.type
_entity_poly.pdbx_seq_one_letter_code
_entity_poly.pdbx_strand_id
1 'polypeptide(L)'
;MDEVFSGNTFRDESFHNGDHHPEQEFSDDEADNAADGLSDEEEELAQPPVPLMNTRALKRGLEGRDVTGIIREVLDFMSLKQINLPLFLEALSWGDPGCHSDAKVQYARTALMVSDELPGILERWYNPPRGSRKGKGKRPAGAQRVLRDFARKCVV
;
A
#
# COMPACT_ATOMS: atom_id res chain seq x y z
N MET A 1 17.24 36.24 27.47
CA MET A 1 17.80 36.63 28.77
C MET A 1 16.79 36.21 29.83
N ASP A 2 16.98 35.21 30.68
CA ASP A 2 17.95 34.12 30.79
C ASP A 2 17.30 33.04 31.67
N GLU A 3 17.90 31.86 31.60
CA GLU A 3 17.58 30.57 32.23
C GLU A 3 17.35 30.62 33.75
N VAL A 4 16.55 29.67 34.26
CA VAL A 4 16.88 29.01 35.53
C VAL A 4 16.72 27.49 35.38
N PHE A 5 17.88 26.86 35.41
CA PHE A 5 18.19 25.44 35.44
C PHE A 5 17.76 24.80 36.77
N SER A 6 17.15 23.62 36.73
CA SER A 6 17.10 22.63 37.82
C SER A 6 16.74 21.30 37.15
N GLY A 7 17.55 20.25 37.11
CA GLY A 7 18.55 19.78 38.06
C GLY A 7 18.17 18.35 38.44
N ASN A 8 18.93 17.37 37.92
CA ASN A 8 19.12 15.96 38.35
C ASN A 8 19.08 14.99 37.16
N THR A 9 19.95 13.99 36.99
CA THR A 9 21.24 13.63 37.61
C THR A 9 21.87 12.64 36.64
N PHE A 10 23.10 12.94 36.27
CA PHE A 10 24.00 12.17 35.44
C PHE A 10 24.46 10.90 36.17
N ARG A 11 24.54 9.77 35.47
CA ARG A 11 25.40 8.66 35.89
C ARG A 11 26.13 8.10 34.67
N ASP A 12 27.37 8.58 34.55
CA ASP A 12 28.49 7.99 33.85
C ASP A 12 28.84 6.65 34.50
N GLU A 13 29.07 5.61 33.71
CA GLU A 13 29.92 4.48 34.12
C GLU A 13 30.92 4.26 32.98
N SER A 14 32.17 4.55 33.30
CA SER A 14 33.35 4.66 32.46
C SER A 14 33.92 3.32 31.99
N PHE A 15 34.46 3.33 30.76
CA PHE A 15 35.37 2.33 30.20
C PHE A 15 36.79 2.40 30.81
N HIS A 16 37.56 1.30 30.66
CA HIS A 16 39.03 1.07 30.77
C HIS A 16 39.37 0.01 31.84
N ASN A 17 40.30 -0.96 31.67
CA ASN A 17 41.13 -1.50 30.59
C ASN A 17 41.80 -2.76 31.20
N GLY A 18 42.27 -3.74 30.40
CA GLY A 18 43.29 -4.68 30.90
C GLY A 18 43.34 -6.06 30.23
N ASP A 19 44.31 -6.21 29.33
CA ASP A 19 44.71 -7.37 28.52
C ASP A 19 45.00 -8.68 29.28
N HIS A 20 44.73 -9.84 28.65
CA HIS A 20 45.79 -10.82 28.28
C HIS A 20 45.26 -11.99 27.43
N HIS A 21 45.89 -12.19 26.26
CA HIS A 21 45.85 -13.37 25.39
C HIS A 21 46.93 -14.38 25.85
N PRO A 22 46.74 -15.71 25.74
CA PRO A 22 47.33 -16.46 24.62
C PRO A 22 46.40 -17.60 24.11
N GLU A 23 46.12 -17.66 22.80
CA GLU A 23 46.61 -18.65 21.82
C GLU A 23 46.61 -20.12 22.28
N GLN A 24 45.66 -20.90 21.75
CA GLN A 24 45.81 -22.34 21.53
C GLN A 24 45.20 -22.71 20.17
N GLU A 25 46.07 -23.14 19.26
CA GLU A 25 45.73 -23.76 17.98
C GLU A 25 45.44 -25.27 18.14
N PHE A 26 44.86 -25.83 17.06
CA PHE A 26 44.83 -27.23 16.61
C PHE A 26 43.59 -28.11 16.95
N SER A 27 42.74 -28.38 15.95
CA SER A 27 42.79 -29.63 15.17
C SER A 27 41.69 -29.67 14.10
N ASP A 28 42.08 -29.97 12.85
CA ASP A 28 41.21 -30.40 11.75
C ASP A 28 40.54 -31.73 12.07
N ASP A 29 39.26 -31.89 11.71
CA ASP A 29 38.68 -33.15 11.28
C ASP A 29 37.52 -32.86 10.30
N GLU A 30 37.71 -33.31 9.07
CA GLU A 30 36.81 -33.19 7.92
C GLU A 30 35.83 -34.37 7.80
N ALA A 31 34.80 -34.13 6.99
CA ALA A 31 33.94 -35.09 6.29
C ALA A 31 32.62 -35.59 6.96
N ASP A 32 31.55 -35.01 6.40
CA ASP A 32 30.41 -35.69 5.78
C ASP A 32 29.50 -36.61 6.63
N ASN A 33 28.25 -36.15 6.83
CA ASN A 33 27.10 -37.00 6.59
C ASN A 33 25.91 -36.22 6.02
N ALA A 34 25.34 -36.84 5.00
CA ALA A 34 24.39 -36.30 4.04
C ALA A 34 22.98 -36.07 4.60
N ALA A 35 22.35 -35.07 4.00
CA ALA A 35 20.96 -35.02 3.52
C ALA A 35 19.79 -35.35 4.46
N ASP A 36 18.80 -34.48 4.28
CA ASP A 36 17.37 -34.73 4.43
C ASP A 36 16.78 -34.32 5.78
N GLY A 37 16.09 -33.18 5.77
CA GLY A 37 15.53 -32.60 6.97
C GLY A 37 14.78 -31.31 6.69
N LEU A 38 13.63 -31.46 6.04
CA LEU A 38 12.50 -30.52 5.97
C LEU A 38 12.59 -29.49 4.84
N SER A 39 12.12 -29.95 3.66
CA SER A 39 11.31 -29.11 2.80
C SER A 39 10.06 -28.65 3.55
N ASP A 40 9.46 -27.59 3.01
CA ASP A 40 8.31 -26.86 3.51
C ASP A 40 8.74 -25.84 4.58
N GLU A 41 9.44 -24.81 4.09
CA GLU A 41 9.12 -23.46 4.55
C GLU A 41 7.60 -23.34 4.37
N GLU A 42 6.88 -23.61 5.45
CA GLU A 42 5.48 -23.28 5.60
C GLU A 42 5.38 -21.85 5.07
N GLU A 43 4.72 -21.70 3.92
CA GLU A 43 4.30 -20.41 3.40
C GLU A 43 3.36 -19.87 4.48
N GLU A 44 3.94 -19.22 5.49
CA GLU A 44 3.23 -18.60 6.59
C GLU A 44 2.27 -17.67 5.88
N LEU A 45 1.00 -18.09 5.82
CA LEU A 45 -0.01 -17.46 4.98
C LEU A 45 -0.06 -15.99 5.35
N ALA A 46 0.65 -15.17 4.58
CA ALA A 46 0.94 -13.81 4.98
C ALA A 46 -0.40 -13.11 5.20
N GLN A 47 -0.64 -12.67 6.44
CA GLN A 47 -1.93 -12.08 6.77
C GLN A 47 -2.17 -10.91 5.81
N PRO A 48 -3.41 -10.77 5.28
CA PRO A 48 -3.70 -9.73 4.32
C PRO A 48 -3.38 -8.36 4.94
N PRO A 49 -2.84 -7.40 4.18
CA PRO A 49 -2.51 -6.08 4.70
C PRO A 49 -3.72 -5.44 5.40
N VAL A 50 -3.50 -4.76 6.53
CA VAL A 50 -4.55 -4.05 7.29
C VAL A 50 -5.43 -3.15 6.40
N PRO A 51 -4.90 -2.39 5.42
CA PRO A 51 -5.73 -1.60 4.51
C PRO A 51 -6.76 -2.42 3.72
N LEU A 52 -6.39 -3.64 3.28
CA LEU A 52 -7.29 -4.54 2.56
C LEU A 52 -8.43 -5.03 3.47
N MET A 53 -8.10 -5.42 4.69
CA MET A 53 -9.11 -5.86 5.67
C MET A 53 -10.12 -4.75 5.96
N ASN A 54 -9.64 -3.51 6.12
CA ASN A 54 -10.50 -2.35 6.35
C ASN A 54 -11.43 -2.09 5.15
N THR A 55 -10.90 -2.11 3.93
CA THR A 55 -11.72 -1.96 2.71
C THR A 55 -12.81 -3.02 2.60
N ARG A 56 -12.50 -4.28 2.93
CA ARG A 56 -13.49 -5.38 2.96
C ARG A 56 -14.59 -5.13 4.00
N ALA A 57 -14.23 -4.66 5.19
CA ALA A 57 -15.19 -4.31 6.22
C ALA A 57 -16.11 -3.15 5.80
N LEU A 58 -15.53 -2.08 5.24
CA LEU A 58 -16.30 -0.94 4.71
C LEU A 58 -17.25 -1.35 3.60
N LYS A 59 -16.81 -2.22 2.69
CA LYS A 59 -17.65 -2.73 1.60
C LYS A 59 -18.89 -3.48 2.10
N ARG A 60 -18.73 -4.36 3.10
CA ARG A 60 -19.87 -5.02 3.75
C ARG A 60 -20.81 -4.02 4.40
N GLY A 61 -20.24 -2.99 5.05
CA GLY A 61 -21.01 -1.89 5.64
C GLY A 61 -21.74 -0.99 4.64
N LEU A 62 -21.46 -1.09 3.33
CA LEU A 62 -22.18 -0.38 2.28
C LEU A 62 -23.42 -1.14 1.79
N GLU A 63 -23.58 -2.42 2.14
CA GLU A 63 -24.75 -3.21 1.76
C GLU A 63 -26.03 -2.58 2.31
N GLY A 64 -27.03 -2.37 1.44
CA GLY A 64 -28.29 -1.73 1.81
C GLY A 64 -28.25 -0.20 1.97
N ARG A 65 -27.09 0.45 1.80
CA ARG A 65 -26.97 1.92 1.86
C ARG A 65 -27.21 2.58 0.50
N ASP A 66 -27.61 3.85 0.51
CA ASP A 66 -27.65 4.67 -0.70
C ASP A 66 -26.24 5.07 -1.13
N VAL A 67 -25.55 4.17 -1.83
CA VAL A 67 -24.22 4.41 -2.40
C VAL A 67 -24.25 5.59 -3.38
N THR A 68 -25.35 5.80 -4.10
CA THR A 68 -25.44 6.90 -5.10
C THR A 68 -25.51 8.26 -4.41
N GLY A 69 -26.20 8.37 -3.28
CA GLY A 69 -26.20 9.55 -2.43
C GLY A 69 -24.80 9.84 -1.88
N ILE A 70 -24.16 8.83 -1.29
CA ILE A 70 -22.81 8.95 -0.71
C ILE A 70 -21.79 9.43 -1.76
N ILE A 71 -21.81 8.86 -2.97
CA ILE A 71 -20.87 9.27 -4.02
C ILE A 71 -21.14 10.71 -4.48
N ARG A 72 -22.40 11.16 -4.54
CA ARG A 72 -22.72 12.56 -4.86
C ARG A 72 -22.16 13.52 -3.82
N GLU A 73 -22.35 13.22 -2.54
CA GLU A 73 -21.80 14.05 -1.45
C GLU A 73 -20.27 14.17 -1.53
N VAL A 74 -19.57 13.07 -1.86
CA VAL A 74 -18.11 13.09 -2.04
C VAL A 74 -17.71 13.98 -3.23
N LEU A 75 -18.44 13.91 -4.36
CA LEU A 75 -18.17 14.74 -5.53
C LEU A 75 -18.46 16.23 -5.27
N ASP A 76 -19.49 16.54 -4.49
CA ASP A 76 -19.81 17.89 -4.05
C ASP A 76 -18.71 18.43 -3.13
N PHE A 77 -18.19 17.60 -2.21
CA PHE A 77 -17.07 17.96 -1.36
C PHE A 77 -15.77 18.21 -2.15
N MET A 78 -15.48 17.37 -3.16
CA MET A 78 -14.36 17.61 -4.06
C MET A 78 -14.50 18.95 -4.78
N SER A 79 -15.71 19.25 -5.28
CA SER A 79 -16.01 20.52 -5.96
C SER A 79 -15.81 21.72 -5.03
N LEU A 80 -16.22 21.61 -3.76
CA LEU A 80 -15.98 22.62 -2.72
C LEU A 80 -14.47 22.86 -2.49
N LYS A 81 -13.64 21.82 -2.63
CA LYS A 81 -12.18 21.89 -2.54
C LYS A 81 -11.50 22.26 -3.85
N GLN A 82 -12.25 22.59 -4.90
CA GLN A 82 -11.74 22.93 -6.23
C GLN A 82 -10.86 21.83 -6.83
N ILE A 83 -11.15 20.58 -6.49
CA ILE A 83 -10.50 19.39 -7.06
C ILE A 83 -11.56 18.52 -7.73
N ASN A 84 -11.17 17.77 -8.76
CA ASN A 84 -12.04 16.80 -9.40
C ASN A 84 -11.43 15.39 -9.32
N LEU A 85 -12.21 14.37 -9.67
CA LEU A 85 -11.78 12.98 -9.53
C LEU A 85 -10.45 12.67 -10.26
N PRO A 86 -10.20 13.11 -11.50
CA PRO A 86 -8.89 12.92 -12.16
C PRO A 86 -7.72 13.51 -11.36
N LEU A 87 -7.81 14.77 -10.94
CA LEU A 87 -6.74 15.44 -10.19
C LEU A 87 -6.53 14.79 -8.82
N PHE A 88 -7.62 14.35 -8.18
CA PHE A 88 -7.54 13.61 -6.92
C PHE A 88 -6.81 12.29 -7.09
N LEU A 89 -7.14 11.48 -8.10
CA LEU A 89 -6.49 10.20 -8.35
C LEU A 89 -5.01 10.37 -8.75
N GLU A 90 -4.68 11.42 -9.50
CA GLU A 90 -3.30 11.77 -9.87
C GLU A 90 -2.47 12.10 -8.62
N ALA A 91 -2.94 13.04 -7.79
CA ALA A 91 -2.25 13.44 -6.56
C ALA A 91 -2.15 12.31 -5.53
N LEU A 92 -3.25 11.59 -5.28
CA LEU A 92 -3.30 10.44 -4.35
C LEU A 92 -2.29 9.35 -4.73
N SER A 93 -2.04 9.19 -6.03
CA SER A 93 -1.07 8.22 -6.53
C SER A 93 0.36 8.73 -6.32
N TRP A 94 1.03 9.20 -7.36
CA TRP A 94 2.41 9.72 -7.28
C TRP A 94 2.56 11.02 -8.09
N GLY A 95 1.45 11.72 -8.34
CA GLY A 95 1.44 12.96 -9.13
C GLY A 95 1.86 14.21 -8.35
N ASP A 96 1.81 14.16 -7.01
CA ASP A 96 2.20 15.28 -6.15
C ASP A 96 3.24 14.84 -5.10
N PRO A 97 4.45 15.45 -5.07
CA PRO A 97 5.48 15.09 -4.10
C PRO A 97 5.07 15.31 -2.63
N GLY A 98 4.22 16.30 -2.35
CA GLY A 98 3.71 16.55 -1.00
C GLY A 98 2.87 15.38 -0.48
N CYS A 99 2.17 14.69 -1.38
CA CYS A 99 1.40 13.48 -1.08
C CYS A 99 2.28 12.25 -0.80
N HIS A 100 3.59 12.28 -1.10
CA HIS A 100 4.46 11.12 -0.89
C HIS A 100 4.78 10.87 0.57
N SER A 101 4.89 11.92 1.39
CA SER A 101 5.31 11.84 2.79
C SER A 101 4.13 11.82 3.78
N ASP A 102 2.92 12.10 3.33
CA ASP A 102 1.74 12.09 4.19
C ASP A 102 1.26 10.65 4.48
N ALA A 103 1.27 10.26 5.75
CA ALA A 103 0.93 8.90 6.17
C ALA A 103 -0.52 8.50 5.83
N LYS A 104 -1.46 9.45 5.84
CA LYS A 104 -2.86 9.18 5.51
C LYS A 104 -3.03 8.96 4.01
N VAL A 105 -2.34 9.75 3.19
CA VAL A 105 -2.31 9.58 1.74
C VAL A 105 -1.63 8.26 1.36
N GLN A 106 -0.50 7.94 1.98
CA GLN A 106 0.16 6.64 1.81
C GLN A 106 -0.77 5.48 2.15
N TYR A 107 -1.45 5.53 3.29
CA TYR A 107 -2.41 4.50 3.68
C TYR A 107 -3.54 4.34 2.65
N ALA A 108 -4.14 5.44 2.20
CA ALA A 108 -5.21 5.41 1.20
C ALA A 108 -4.73 4.88 -0.16
N ARG A 109 -3.52 5.25 -0.59
CA ARG A 109 -2.89 4.73 -1.79
C ARG A 109 -2.64 3.22 -1.68
N THR A 110 -2.06 2.76 -0.57
CA THR A 110 -1.85 1.33 -0.32
C THR A 110 -3.18 0.59 -0.34
N ALA A 111 -4.21 1.10 0.34
CA ALA A 111 -5.55 0.52 0.35
C ALA A 111 -6.09 0.33 -1.07
N LEU A 112 -5.91 1.30 -1.97
CA LEU A 112 -6.29 1.18 -3.37
C LEU A 112 -5.47 0.11 -4.11
N MET A 113 -4.14 0.13 -3.97
CA MET A 113 -3.25 -0.76 -4.73
C MET A 113 -3.39 -2.24 -4.37
N VAL A 114 -3.70 -2.56 -3.11
CA VAL A 114 -3.89 -3.94 -2.66
C VAL A 114 -5.36 -4.37 -2.62
N SER A 115 -6.29 -3.52 -3.06
CA SER A 115 -7.73 -3.80 -3.00
C SER A 115 -8.18 -4.89 -3.97
N ASP A 116 -9.18 -5.67 -3.55
CA ASP A 116 -9.89 -6.59 -4.45
C ASP A 116 -10.69 -5.80 -5.52
N GLU A 117 -10.98 -4.53 -5.26
CA GLU A 117 -11.77 -3.65 -6.12
C GLU A 117 -11.01 -3.14 -7.34
N LEU A 118 -9.72 -2.82 -7.20
CA LEU A 118 -8.93 -2.17 -8.26
C LEU A 118 -8.93 -2.98 -9.57
N PRO A 119 -8.69 -4.31 -9.60
CA PRO A 119 -8.81 -5.10 -10.82
C PRO A 119 -10.19 -4.96 -11.48
N GLY A 120 -11.27 -5.03 -10.69
CA GLY A 120 -12.63 -4.88 -11.20
C GLY A 120 -12.93 -3.46 -11.69
N ILE A 121 -12.33 -2.43 -11.09
CA ILE A 121 -12.40 -1.05 -11.58
C ILE A 121 -11.73 -0.94 -12.95
N LEU A 122 -10.51 -1.46 -13.10
CA LEU A 122 -9.77 -1.45 -14.36
C LEU A 122 -10.52 -2.21 -15.47
N GLU A 123 -11.10 -3.37 -15.15
CA GLU A 123 -11.91 -4.15 -16.09
C GLU A 123 -13.15 -3.38 -16.55
N ARG A 124 -13.88 -2.73 -15.62
CA ARG A 124 -15.04 -1.90 -15.96
C ARG A 124 -14.66 -0.62 -16.70
N TRP A 125 -13.49 -0.06 -16.46
CA TRP A 125 -12.97 1.04 -17.25
C TRP A 125 -12.62 0.59 -18.67
N TYR A 126 -12.04 -0.60 -18.82
CA TYR A 126 -11.72 -1.18 -20.13
C TYR A 126 -12.97 -1.57 -20.93
N ASN A 127 -13.98 -2.13 -20.28
CA ASN A 127 -15.21 -2.59 -20.90
C ASN A 127 -16.45 -2.15 -20.07
N PRO A 128 -16.87 -0.88 -20.20
CA PRO A 128 -17.99 -0.36 -19.42
C PRO A 128 -19.31 -1.12 -19.68
N PRO A 129 -20.16 -1.28 -18.64
CA PRO A 129 -21.46 -1.91 -18.80
C PRO A 129 -22.32 -1.13 -19.81
N ARG A 130 -23.18 -1.86 -20.53
CA ARG A 130 -24.15 -1.25 -21.45
C ARG A 130 -25.20 -0.49 -20.62
N GLY A 131 -25.53 0.73 -21.05
CA GLY A 131 -26.62 1.48 -20.44
C GLY A 131 -27.94 0.70 -20.50
N SER A 132 -28.77 0.87 -19.47
CA SER A 132 -30.06 0.19 -19.28
C SER A 132 -31.12 0.46 -20.36
N ARG A 133 -30.84 1.37 -21.31
CA ARG A 133 -31.68 1.59 -22.50
C ARG A 133 -31.55 0.39 -23.44
N LYS A 134 -32.38 -0.63 -23.18
CA LYS A 134 -32.58 -1.87 -23.97
C LYS A 134 -32.13 -1.70 -25.43
N GLY A 135 -30.92 -2.17 -25.72
CA GLY A 135 -30.45 -2.49 -27.07
C GLY A 135 -30.12 -1.35 -28.03
N LYS A 136 -30.16 -0.06 -27.65
CA LYS A 136 -29.96 1.05 -28.62
C LYS A 136 -28.84 2.05 -28.31
N GLY A 137 -28.18 1.93 -27.15
CA GLY A 137 -27.06 2.82 -26.79
C GLY A 137 -25.71 2.27 -27.25
N LYS A 138 -24.89 3.11 -27.90
CA LYS A 138 -23.46 2.81 -28.10
C LYS A 138 -22.80 2.63 -26.72
N ARG A 139 -22.01 1.56 -26.55
CA ARG A 139 -21.21 1.39 -25.33
C ARG A 139 -20.31 2.61 -25.13
N PRO A 140 -20.17 3.14 -23.90
CA PRO A 140 -19.13 4.10 -23.60
C PRO A 140 -17.78 3.51 -23.99
N ALA A 141 -16.89 4.32 -24.56
CA ALA A 141 -15.54 3.88 -24.91
C ALA A 141 -14.70 3.53 -23.67
N GLY A 142 -15.03 4.11 -22.51
CA GLY A 142 -14.28 3.94 -21.27
C GLY A 142 -12.82 4.35 -21.43
N ALA A 143 -11.94 3.68 -20.70
CA ALA A 143 -10.49 3.82 -20.79
C ALA A 143 -9.86 2.79 -21.76
N GLN A 144 -10.65 2.15 -22.63
CA GLN A 144 -10.20 1.02 -23.44
C GLN A 144 -8.93 1.32 -24.26
N ARG A 145 -8.90 2.49 -24.93
CA ARG A 145 -7.74 2.91 -25.73
C ARG A 145 -6.52 3.16 -24.85
N VAL A 146 -6.68 3.93 -23.77
CA VAL A 146 -5.60 4.29 -22.85
C VAL A 146 -4.97 3.04 -22.22
N LEU A 147 -5.79 2.10 -21.76
CA LEU A 147 -5.32 0.85 -21.14
C LEU A 147 -4.62 -0.06 -22.15
N ARG A 148 -5.06 -0.12 -23.41
CA ARG A 148 -4.34 -0.88 -24.47
C ARG A 148 -3.00 -0.26 -24.81
N ASP A 149 -2.97 1.06 -24.97
CA ASP A 149 -1.75 1.78 -25.29
C ASP A 149 -0.74 1.66 -24.14
N PHE A 150 -1.20 1.69 -22.89
CA PHE A 150 -0.38 1.42 -21.71
C PHE A 150 0.13 -0.04 -21.70
N ALA A 151 -0.77 -1.03 -21.83
CA ALA A 151 -0.39 -2.45 -21.80
C ALA A 151 0.66 -2.79 -22.87
N ARG A 152 0.56 -2.20 -24.07
CA ARG A 152 1.57 -2.36 -25.14
C ARG A 152 2.96 -1.85 -24.74
N LYS A 153 3.03 -0.78 -23.94
CA LYS A 153 4.30 -0.23 -23.43
C LYS A 153 4.92 -1.11 -22.34
N CYS A 154 4.13 -1.92 -21.64
CA CYS A 154 4.60 -2.77 -20.56
C CYS A 154 5.16 -4.13 -21.02
N VAL A 155 4.83 -4.59 -22.23
CA VAL A 155 5.27 -5.88 -22.79
C VAL A 155 6.45 -5.67 -23.76
N VAL A 156 7.29 -4.67 -23.48
CA VAL A 156 8.52 -4.37 -24.22
C VAL A 156 9.71 -4.95 -23.47
#